data_AF-A0A3E1Q9D1-F1
#
_entry.id   AF-A0A3E1Q9D1-F1
#
_cell.length_a   1.000
_cell.length_b   1.000
_cell.length_c   1.000
_cell.angle_alpha   90.00
_cell.angle_beta   90.00
_cell.angle_gamma   90.00
#
_symmetry.space_group_name_H-M   'P 1'
#
loop_
_entity.id
_entity.type
_entity.pdbx_description
1 polymer ?
#
loop_
_entity_poly.entity_id
_entity_poly.type
_entity_poly.pdbx_seq_one_letter_code
_entity_poly.pdbx_strand_id
1 'polypeptide(L)'
;MKNVLIICIALLGFNAIAQKKDTSKREARTEMKQNLSAEQKAELKSKKMTLALDLSEKQQKEVNQLFLKEAKEREVSKKDGKNRKELSDTERFERKTQMMDRLIAHKKEMKSILNEAQYTKWEESIGKHKKRQGKKRRGGKKRD
;
A
#
# COMPACT_ATOMS: atom_id res chain seq x y z
N MET A 1 17.24 50.54 -22.68
CA MET A 1 17.13 49.75 -21.42
C MET A 1 15.71 49.73 -20.82
N LYS A 2 14.63 49.76 -21.63
CA LYS A 2 13.24 49.62 -21.13
C LYS A 2 12.60 48.27 -21.51
N ASN A 3 13.14 47.60 -22.53
CA ASN A 3 12.59 46.33 -23.05
C ASN A 3 13.23 45.09 -22.38
N VAL A 4 14.39 45.24 -21.74
CA VAL A 4 15.04 44.16 -20.97
C VAL A 4 14.31 43.94 -19.63
N LEU A 5 13.77 45.00 -19.03
CA LEU A 5 13.06 44.93 -17.76
C LEU A 5 11.76 44.09 -17.88
N ILE A 6 11.09 44.14 -19.04
CA ILE A 6 9.85 43.40 -19.31
C ILE A 6 10.11 41.90 -19.49
N ILE A 7 11.24 41.53 -20.11
CA ILE A 7 11.64 40.12 -20.30
C ILE A 7 12.00 39.47 -18.95
N CYS A 8 12.61 40.22 -18.03
CA CYS A 8 12.91 39.73 -16.68
C CYS A 8 11.64 39.45 -15.85
N ILE A 9 10.56 40.21 -16.04
CA ILE A 9 9.28 39.99 -15.34
C ILE A 9 8.52 38.80 -15.94
N ALA A 10 8.61 38.59 -17.26
CA ALA A 10 7.99 37.43 -17.93
C ALA A 10 8.63 36.08 -17.52
N LEU A 11 9.93 36.05 -17.22
CA LEU A 11 10.63 34.83 -16.78
C LEU A 11 10.39 34.47 -15.30
N LEU A 12 9.92 35.42 -14.48
CA LEU A 12 9.56 35.16 -13.08
C LEU A 12 8.12 34.64 -12.92
N GLY A 13 7.23 34.86 -13.89
CA GLY A 13 5.83 34.45 -13.82
C GLY A 13 5.57 32.94 -13.98
N PHE A 14 6.47 32.20 -14.65
CA PHE A 14 6.25 30.78 -14.95
C PHE A 14 6.61 29.79 -13.83
N ASN A 15 7.33 30.22 -12.79
CA ASN A 15 7.72 29.32 -11.70
C ASN A 15 6.67 29.18 -10.59
N ALA A 16 5.61 29.99 -10.60
CA ALA A 16 4.60 30.03 -9.52
C ALA A 16 3.51 28.93 -9.60
N ILE A 17 3.48 28.10 -10.66
CA ILE A 17 2.48 27.01 -10.81
C ILE A 17 3.08 25.63 -10.45
N ALA A 18 4.35 25.57 -10.07
CA ALA A 18 5.01 24.33 -9.68
C ALA A 18 4.67 23.94 -8.22
N GLN A 19 3.70 23.03 -8.06
CA GLN A 19 3.38 22.26 -6.84
C GLN A 19 2.42 22.86 -5.81
N LYS A 20 1.18 23.23 -6.19
CA LYS A 20 0.07 22.95 -5.26
C LYS A 20 -0.26 21.46 -5.34
N LYS A 21 0.29 20.67 -4.41
CA LYS A 21 -0.18 19.29 -4.17
C LYS A 21 -1.66 19.38 -3.81
N ASP A 22 -2.51 18.89 -4.70
CA ASP A 22 -3.96 18.82 -4.52
C ASP A 22 -4.28 17.82 -3.37
N THR A 23 -4.20 18.29 -2.13
CA THR A 23 -4.43 17.50 -0.91
C THR A 23 -5.85 16.96 -0.87
N SER A 24 -6.81 17.73 -1.35
CA SER A 24 -8.23 17.38 -1.46
C SER A 24 -8.48 16.05 -2.18
N LYS A 25 -7.85 15.83 -3.34
CA LYS A 25 -7.98 14.59 -4.12
C LYS A 25 -7.35 13.39 -3.42
N ARG A 26 -6.31 13.62 -2.61
CA ARG A 26 -5.64 12.56 -1.85
C ARG A 26 -6.46 12.17 -0.63
N GLU A 27 -7.10 13.13 0.03
CA GLU A 27 -8.00 12.93 1.15
C GLU A 27 -9.25 12.16 0.71
N ALA A 28 -9.94 12.63 -0.35
CA ALA A 28 -11.11 11.94 -0.90
C ALA A 28 -10.81 10.48 -1.32
N ARG A 29 -9.65 10.22 -1.94
CA ARG A 29 -9.20 8.85 -2.27
C ARG A 29 -8.90 7.99 -1.03
N THR A 30 -8.50 8.62 0.07
CA THR A 30 -8.19 7.95 1.31
C THR A 30 -9.47 7.60 2.05
N GLU A 31 -10.39 8.54 2.17
CA GLU A 31 -11.73 8.36 2.74
C GLU A 31 -12.51 7.26 2.01
N MET A 32 -12.56 7.31 0.68
CA MET A 32 -13.21 6.26 -0.11
C MET A 32 -12.67 4.87 0.24
N LYS A 33 -11.35 4.73 0.43
CA LYS A 33 -10.73 3.44 0.79
C LYS A 33 -10.99 3.02 2.23
N GLN A 34 -11.15 3.98 3.14
CA GLN A 34 -11.48 3.66 4.54
C GLN A 34 -12.91 3.15 4.67
N ASN A 35 -13.84 3.71 3.90
CA ASN A 35 -15.27 3.42 3.97
C ASN A 35 -15.70 2.10 3.30
N LEU A 36 -14.81 1.41 2.58
CA LEU A 36 -15.15 0.10 1.99
C LEU A 36 -15.28 -0.99 3.07
N SER A 37 -16.28 -1.87 2.92
CA SER A 37 -16.42 -3.07 3.74
C SER A 37 -15.23 -4.04 3.55
N ALA A 38 -15.09 -5.04 4.44
CA ALA A 38 -14.05 -6.06 4.31
C ALA A 38 -14.22 -6.85 3.00
N GLU A 39 -15.45 -7.16 2.63
CA GLU A 39 -15.85 -7.84 1.40
C GLU A 39 -15.48 -7.02 0.16
N GLN A 40 -15.85 -5.73 0.13
CA GLN A 40 -15.52 -4.84 -0.98
C GLN A 40 -14.00 -4.65 -1.13
N LYS A 41 -13.27 -4.55 -0.01
CA LYS A 41 -11.79 -4.49 -0.02
C LYS A 41 -11.19 -5.76 -0.60
N ALA A 42 -11.69 -6.93 -0.19
CA ALA A 42 -11.22 -8.22 -0.68
C ALA A 42 -11.52 -8.40 -2.18
N GLU A 43 -12.72 -8.02 -2.61
CA GLU A 43 -13.16 -8.09 -4.01
C GLU A 43 -12.33 -7.19 -4.93
N LEU A 44 -12.16 -5.93 -4.55
CA LEU A 44 -11.36 -5.01 -5.34
C LEU A 44 -9.89 -5.46 -5.41
N LYS A 45 -9.36 -6.03 -4.32
CA LYS A 45 -7.98 -6.53 -4.27
C LYS A 45 -7.81 -7.80 -5.11
N SER A 46 -8.76 -8.74 -5.08
CA SER A 46 -8.69 -9.95 -5.92
C SER A 46 -8.82 -9.60 -7.40
N LYS A 47 -9.77 -8.73 -7.78
CA LYS A 47 -9.91 -8.25 -9.18
C LYS A 47 -8.65 -7.56 -9.70
N LYS A 48 -7.99 -6.74 -8.88
CA LYS A 48 -6.69 -6.12 -9.24
C LYS A 48 -5.58 -7.15 -9.42
N MET A 49 -5.60 -8.21 -8.62
CA MET A 49 -4.62 -9.27 -8.74
C MET A 49 -4.89 -10.12 -9.99
N THR A 50 -6.16 -10.39 -10.32
CA THR A 50 -6.58 -10.96 -11.60
C THR A 50 -6.03 -10.16 -12.77
N LEU A 51 -6.23 -8.83 -12.77
CA LEU A 51 -5.71 -7.96 -13.84
C LEU A 51 -4.18 -8.00 -13.98
N ALA A 52 -3.45 -8.26 -12.88
CA ALA A 52 -1.99 -8.24 -12.88
C ALA A 52 -1.36 -9.60 -13.22
N LEU A 53 -2.05 -10.70 -12.92
CA LEU A 53 -1.52 -12.07 -12.96
C LEU A 53 -2.35 -13.02 -13.84
N ASP A 54 -3.42 -12.55 -14.46
CA ASP A 54 -4.35 -13.33 -15.27
C ASP A 54 -4.88 -14.56 -14.52
N LEU A 55 -5.46 -14.31 -13.34
CA LEU A 55 -6.01 -15.37 -12.49
C LEU A 55 -7.22 -16.01 -13.15
N SER A 56 -7.36 -17.34 -13.05
CA SER A 56 -8.61 -18.01 -13.39
C SER A 56 -9.73 -17.63 -12.41
N GLU A 57 -10.99 -17.89 -12.78
CA GLU A 57 -12.13 -17.61 -11.90
C GLU A 57 -12.02 -18.36 -10.56
N LYS A 58 -11.53 -19.61 -10.59
CA LYS A 58 -11.29 -20.40 -9.38
C LYS A 58 -10.24 -19.74 -8.50
N GLN A 59 -9.10 -19.37 -9.07
CA GLN A 59 -8.01 -18.69 -8.35
C GLN A 59 -8.48 -17.35 -7.77
N GLN A 60 -9.24 -16.57 -8.54
CA GLN A 60 -9.77 -15.29 -8.08
C GLN A 60 -10.71 -15.44 -6.88
N LYS A 61 -11.57 -16.48 -6.86
CA LYS A 61 -12.45 -16.80 -5.73
C LYS A 61 -11.65 -17.19 -4.49
N GLU A 62 -10.64 -18.06 -4.63
CA GLU A 62 -9.78 -18.49 -3.51
C GLU A 62 -8.97 -17.31 -2.93
N VAL A 63 -8.38 -16.48 -3.79
CA VAL A 63 -7.66 -15.27 -3.38
C VAL A 63 -8.60 -14.26 -2.71
N ASN A 64 -9.84 -14.14 -3.19
CA ASN A 64 -10.83 -13.27 -2.56
C ASN A 64 -11.12 -13.71 -1.12
N GLN A 65 -11.33 -15.00 -0.88
CA GLN A 65 -11.54 -15.55 0.46
C GLN A 65 -10.32 -15.30 1.36
N LEU A 66 -9.11 -15.51 0.82
CA LEU A 66 -7.86 -15.20 1.51
C LEU A 66 -7.78 -13.72 1.93
N PHE A 67 -8.11 -12.80 1.03
CA PHE A 67 -8.12 -11.36 1.33
C PHE A 67 -9.25 -10.96 2.28
N LEU A 68 -10.39 -11.64 2.25
CA LEU A 68 -11.49 -11.40 3.17
C LEU A 68 -11.11 -11.77 4.60
N LYS A 69 -10.46 -12.93 4.79
CA LYS A 69 -9.90 -13.36 6.08
C LYS A 69 -8.90 -12.32 6.61
N GLU A 70 -7.95 -11.89 5.77
CA GLU A 70 -6.97 -10.85 6.12
C GLU A 70 -7.63 -9.51 6.49
N ALA A 71 -8.68 -9.10 5.76
CA ALA A 71 -9.41 -7.87 6.02
C ALA A 71 -10.14 -7.93 7.37
N LYS A 72 -10.83 -9.05 7.67
CA LYS A 72 -11.53 -9.25 8.95
C LYS A 72 -10.56 -9.26 10.13
N GLU A 73 -9.44 -9.99 10.03
CA GLU A 73 -8.40 -10.01 11.07
C GLU A 73 -7.83 -8.62 11.36
N ARG A 74 -7.67 -7.78 10.33
CA ARG A 74 -7.21 -6.40 10.49
C ARG A 74 -8.23 -5.52 11.22
N GLU A 75 -9.52 -5.68 10.93
CA GLU A 75 -10.56 -4.90 11.62
C GLU A 75 -10.65 -5.30 13.10
N VAL A 76 -10.50 -6.59 13.43
CA VAL A 76 -10.38 -7.05 14.84
C VAL A 76 -9.14 -6.44 15.50
N SER A 77 -7.97 -6.55 14.85
CA SER A 77 -6.72 -6.01 15.40
C SER A 77 -6.71 -4.49 15.59
N LYS A 78 -7.52 -3.75 14.82
CA LYS A 78 -7.71 -2.30 15.00
C LYS A 78 -8.57 -1.98 16.23
N LYS A 79 -9.61 -2.77 16.47
CA LYS A 79 -10.51 -2.62 17.62
C LYS A 79 -9.81 -2.98 18.93
N ASP A 80 -8.94 -3.99 18.91
CA ASP A 80 -8.14 -4.44 20.07
C ASP A 80 -6.94 -3.52 20.37
N GLY A 81 -7.06 -2.23 20.09
CA GLY A 81 -5.99 -1.24 20.05
C GLY A 81 -5.26 -1.01 21.37
N LYS A 82 -4.46 -1.98 21.82
CA LYS A 82 -3.42 -1.75 22.84
C LYS A 82 -2.45 -0.71 22.31
N ASN A 83 -2.21 0.33 23.10
CA ASN A 83 -1.26 1.39 22.78
C ASN A 83 0.11 0.77 22.54
N ARG A 84 0.58 0.78 21.28
CA ARG A 84 1.85 0.12 20.90
C ARG A 84 3.07 0.66 21.66
N LYS A 85 2.93 1.83 22.29
CA LYS A 85 3.95 2.51 23.07
C LYS A 85 4.14 1.92 24.48
N GLU A 86 3.16 1.18 24.99
CA GLU A 86 3.14 0.68 26.39
C GLU A 86 3.50 -0.80 26.52
N LEU A 87 3.77 -1.50 25.41
CA LEU A 87 4.09 -2.93 25.44
C LEU A 87 5.45 -3.18 26.10
N SER A 88 5.61 -4.30 26.80
CA SER A 88 6.92 -4.78 27.24
C SER A 88 7.76 -5.29 26.05
N ASP A 89 9.06 -5.55 26.26
CA ASP A 89 9.90 -6.16 25.22
C ASP A 89 9.46 -7.57 24.84
N THR A 90 8.97 -8.36 25.81
CA THR A 90 8.43 -9.70 25.57
C THR A 90 7.13 -9.63 24.75
N GLU A 91 6.20 -8.75 25.11
CA GLU A 91 4.96 -8.55 24.36
C GLU A 91 5.23 -8.02 22.94
N ARG A 92 6.23 -7.14 22.78
CA ARG A 92 6.70 -6.67 21.46
C ARG A 92 7.23 -7.83 20.61
N PHE A 93 8.05 -8.70 21.19
CA PHE A 93 8.61 -9.86 20.50
C PHE A 93 7.50 -10.83 20.07
N GLU A 94 6.60 -11.21 20.98
CA GLU A 94 5.49 -12.12 20.69
C GLU A 94 4.59 -11.59 19.58
N ARG A 95 4.20 -10.31 19.63
CA ARG A 95 3.41 -9.69 18.56
C ARG A 95 4.14 -9.71 17.22
N LYS A 96 5.46 -9.51 17.21
CA LYS A 96 6.26 -9.57 15.99
C LYS A 96 6.32 -10.99 15.45
N THR A 97 6.50 -11.99 16.30
CA THR A 97 6.47 -13.40 15.94
C THR A 97 5.12 -13.78 15.34
N GLN A 98 4.01 -13.47 16.02
CA GLN A 98 2.66 -13.71 15.50
C GLN A 98 2.41 -13.03 14.15
N MET A 99 2.93 -11.81 13.96
CA MET A 99 2.87 -11.13 12.66
C MET A 99 3.65 -11.90 11.58
N MET A 100 4.86 -12.39 11.89
CA MET A 100 5.66 -13.17 10.95
C MET A 100 4.96 -14.49 10.58
N ASP A 101 4.39 -15.19 11.56
CA ASP A 101 3.65 -16.44 11.33
C ASP A 101 2.45 -16.22 10.40
N ARG A 102 1.70 -15.13 10.60
CA ARG A 102 0.60 -14.74 9.69
C ARG A 102 1.12 -14.47 8.27
N LEU A 103 2.26 -13.80 8.12
CA LEU A 103 2.84 -13.55 6.80
C LEU A 103 3.32 -14.84 6.12
N ILE A 104 3.88 -15.78 6.89
CA ILE A 104 4.31 -17.10 6.41
C ILE A 104 3.10 -17.91 5.94
N ALA A 105 2.04 -17.97 6.77
CA ALA A 105 0.80 -18.65 6.43
C ALA A 105 0.16 -18.07 5.16
N HIS A 106 0.06 -16.73 5.08
CA HIS A 106 -0.47 -16.05 3.89
C HIS A 106 0.35 -16.36 2.63
N LYS A 107 1.69 -16.36 2.74
CA LYS A 107 2.57 -16.69 1.62
C LYS A 107 2.39 -18.14 1.17
N LYS A 108 2.20 -19.07 2.13
CA LYS A 108 1.94 -20.50 1.84
C LYS A 108 0.59 -20.69 1.14
N GLU A 109 -0.48 -20.09 1.67
CA GLU A 109 -1.83 -20.14 1.08
C GLU A 109 -1.84 -19.52 -0.33
N MET A 110 -1.12 -18.40 -0.54
CA MET A 110 -0.98 -17.81 -1.87
C MET A 110 -0.25 -18.74 -2.84
N LYS A 111 0.82 -19.40 -2.40
CA LYS A 111 1.59 -20.35 -3.23
C LYS A 111 0.75 -21.57 -3.64
N SER A 112 -0.21 -22.00 -2.83
CA SER A 112 -1.11 -23.10 -3.21
C SER A 112 -2.17 -22.70 -4.24
N ILE A 113 -2.51 -21.41 -4.35
CA ILE A 113 -3.54 -20.93 -5.30
C ILE A 113 -2.90 -20.58 -6.65
N LEU A 114 -1.72 -19.97 -6.63
CA LEU A 114 -1.04 -19.49 -7.83
C LEU A 114 -0.19 -20.58 -8.47
N ASN A 115 -0.12 -20.58 -9.80
CA ASN A 115 0.91 -21.36 -10.49
C ASN A 115 2.28 -20.68 -10.35
N GLU A 116 3.34 -21.38 -10.75
CA GLU A 116 4.72 -20.94 -10.56
C GLU A 116 5.02 -19.57 -11.22
N ALA A 117 4.53 -19.36 -12.44
CA ALA A 117 4.74 -18.10 -13.17
C ALA A 117 4.01 -16.92 -12.50
N GLN A 118 2.76 -17.14 -12.08
CA GLN A 118 1.97 -16.14 -11.35
C GLN A 118 2.58 -15.82 -9.99
N TYR A 119 3.03 -16.84 -9.26
CA TYR A 119 3.64 -16.69 -7.96
C TYR A 119 4.96 -15.92 -8.02
N THR A 120 5.79 -16.20 -9.03
CA THR A 120 7.04 -15.46 -9.27
C THR A 120 6.77 -13.97 -9.55
N LYS A 121 5.81 -13.67 -10.45
CA LYS A 121 5.37 -12.29 -10.71
C LYS A 121 4.83 -11.61 -9.44
N TRP A 122 4.08 -12.34 -8.63
CA TRP A 122 3.56 -11.85 -7.35
C TRP A 122 4.69 -11.52 -6.35
N GLU A 123 5.69 -12.40 -6.17
CA GLU A 123 6.85 -12.15 -5.30
C GLU A 123 7.67 -10.94 -5.77
N GLU A 124 7.90 -10.83 -7.07
CA GLU A 124 8.56 -9.65 -7.64
C GLU A 124 7.79 -8.36 -7.38
N SER A 125 6.46 -8.40 -7.51
CA SER A 125 5.60 -7.24 -7.26
C SER A 125 5.74 -6.73 -5.82
N ILE A 126 5.84 -7.66 -4.86
CA ILE A 126 6.07 -7.36 -3.44
C ILE A 126 7.47 -6.76 -3.26
N GLY A 127 8.50 -7.35 -3.88
CA GLY A 127 9.87 -6.85 -3.82
C GLY A 127 10.02 -5.43 -4.39
N LYS A 128 9.42 -5.16 -5.56
CA LYS A 128 9.39 -3.83 -6.20
C LYS A 128 8.69 -2.80 -5.30
N HIS A 129 7.60 -3.20 -4.63
CA HIS A 129 6.91 -2.34 -3.69
C HIS A 129 7.78 -1.97 -2.47
N LYS A 130 8.48 -2.96 -1.87
CA LYS A 130 9.42 -2.73 -0.76
C LYS A 130 10.55 -1.78 -1.15
N LYS A 131 11.18 -1.98 -2.32
CA LYS A 131 12.25 -1.10 -2.84
C LYS A 131 11.77 0.34 -3.02
N ARG A 132 10.56 0.54 -3.58
CA ARG A 132 9.96 1.88 -3.76
C ARG A 132 9.69 2.57 -2.42
N GLN A 133 9.19 1.85 -1.40
CA GLN A 133 9.00 2.42 -0.07
C GLN A 133 10.33 2.80 0.61
N GLY A 134 11.37 1.98 0.46
CA GLY A 134 12.70 2.27 0.98
C GLY A 134 13.32 3.55 0.40
N LYS A 135 13.20 3.76 -0.93
CA LYS A 135 13.68 4.98 -1.59
C LYS A 135 12.95 6.24 -1.11
N LYS A 136 11.62 6.18 -0.93
CA LYS A 136 10.83 7.31 -0.41
C LYS A 136 11.21 7.71 1.01
N ARG A 137 11.57 6.75 1.87
CA ARG A 137 12.02 7.02 3.25
C ARG A 137 13.40 7.66 3.31
N ARG A 138 14.31 7.33 2.38
CA ARG A 138 15.67 7.88 2.33
C ARG A 138 15.73 9.25 1.64
N GLY A 139 14.90 9.50 0.62
CA GLY A 139 14.88 10.78 -0.11
C GLY A 139 14.17 11.93 0.62
N GLY A 140 13.46 11.67 1.73
CA GLY A 140 12.78 12.70 2.53
C GLY A 140 13.58 13.23 3.72
N LYS A 141 14.83 12.76 3.93
CA LYS A 141 15.66 13.09 5.11
C LYS A 141 16.89 13.96 4.76
N LYS A 142 16.84 14.70 3.65
CA LYS A 142 17.84 15.70 3.27
C LYS A 142 17.16 17.03 2.93
N ARG A 143 16.76 17.77 3.96
CA ARG A 143 16.59 19.23 4.00
C ARG A 143 16.55 19.62 5.47
N ASP A 144 17.73 19.65 6.07
CA ASP A 144 18.13 20.51 7.19
C ASP A 144 19.62 20.79 6.98
#